data_AF-A0A7L2I0U7-F1
#
_entry.id   AF-A0A7L2I0U7-F1
#
_cell.length_a   1.000
_cell.length_b   1.000
_cell.length_c   1.000
_cell.angle_alpha   90.00
_cell.angle_beta   90.00
_cell.angle_gamma   90.00
#
_symmetry.space_group_name_H-M   'P 1'
#
loop_
_entity.id
_entity.type
_entity.pdbx_description
1 polymer ?
#
loop_
_entity_poly.entity_id
_entity_poly.type
_entity_poly.pdbx_seq_one_letter_code
_entity_poly.pdbx_strand_id
1 'polypeptide(L)'
;YLSEEDVLDQANPFVQLVSGVVWLLRDGEVYISQSQMAECGEIQTTGTFDKFINVISARTAVGHDSQGQLVLVHVDGQTESRGVNLWEMAEFLKQQGIINAINLDGGGSATLVLNGTLASYPSEHCSFDNMWRCPRSISTIMCIHEPACEPADCGGHGDCVEGECRCTGGFWRGPACDVLDCGPSNCSLHGVCTDSGCLCDAGWIGSNCSEECPVGWYGPNCQHRCACEHTCPCHRETGSCNVTYELAVQDQLNKAGWCLASQNKGRSKDKFSLSEKTWISLTFVLALLLVISGMGNVGLYLKARSERRHKSGDYLYHPLKEMNGEA
;
A
#
# COMPACT_ATOMS: atom_id res chain seq x y z
N TYR A 1 0.95 30.73 18.90
CA TYR A 1 1.86 30.97 20.04
C TYR A 1 1.36 30.16 21.21
N LEU A 2 2.27 29.49 21.91
CA LEU A 2 1.98 28.61 23.03
C LEU A 2 2.82 29.07 24.23
N SER A 3 2.25 29.01 25.42
CA SER A 3 2.99 29.13 26.67
C SER A 3 3.71 27.83 27.01
N GLU A 4 4.61 27.86 27.98
CA GLU A 4 5.25 26.64 28.50
C GLU A 4 4.22 25.68 29.11
N GLU A 5 3.18 26.21 29.77
CA GLU A 5 2.09 25.41 30.34
C GLU A 5 1.30 24.66 29.25
N ASP A 6 1.05 25.31 28.11
CA ASP A 6 0.37 24.66 26.97
C ASP A 6 1.20 23.50 26.41
N VAL A 7 2.53 23.66 26.34
CA VAL A 7 3.45 22.63 25.83
C VAL A 7 3.57 21.45 26.79
N LEU A 8 3.46 21.70 28.10
CA LEU A 8 3.60 20.70 29.16
C LEU A 8 2.27 20.04 29.57
N ASP A 9 1.16 20.34 28.89
CA ASP A 9 -0.13 19.73 29.19
C ASP A 9 -0.08 18.20 29.05
N GLN A 10 -0.67 17.51 30.02
CA GLN A 10 -0.74 16.05 30.07
C GLN A 10 -2.14 15.52 29.76
N ALA A 11 -3.17 16.37 29.71
CA ALA A 11 -4.53 15.93 29.40
C ALA A 11 -4.66 15.55 27.91
N ASN A 12 -4.05 16.33 27.02
CA ASN A 12 -3.95 16.02 25.60
C ASN A 12 -2.55 16.42 25.07
N PRO A 13 -1.50 15.65 25.41
CA PRO A 13 -0.13 16.06 25.16
C PRO A 13 0.20 16.13 23.67
N PHE A 14 1.08 17.06 23.29
CA PHE A 14 1.64 17.10 21.95
C PHE A 14 2.43 15.81 21.65
N VAL A 15 2.07 15.12 20.57
CA VAL A 15 2.85 13.99 20.04
C VAL A 15 4.00 14.47 19.16
N GLN A 16 3.80 15.58 18.45
CA GLN A 16 4.79 16.23 17.59
C GLN A 16 4.70 17.74 17.79
N LEU A 17 5.85 18.42 17.92
CA LEU A 17 5.92 19.87 18.06
C LEU A 17 7.20 20.40 17.41
N VAL A 18 7.07 21.48 16.63
CA VAL A 18 8.18 22.21 16.03
C VAL A 18 7.93 23.71 16.14
N SER A 19 9.00 24.47 16.31
CA SER A 19 8.96 25.93 16.39
C SER A 19 9.56 26.55 15.13
N GLY A 20 8.91 27.62 14.65
CA GLY A 20 9.38 28.46 13.56
C GLY A 20 9.54 29.90 14.01
N VAL A 21 9.71 30.79 13.03
CA VAL A 21 9.74 32.26 13.24
C VAL A 21 8.85 32.89 12.17
N VAL A 22 7.94 33.76 12.61
CA VAL A 22 6.82 34.35 11.88
C VAL A 22 5.66 33.38 11.61
N TRP A 23 4.49 33.74 12.11
CA TRP A 23 3.21 33.15 11.75
C TRP A 23 2.70 33.82 10.47
N LEU A 24 2.73 33.09 9.35
CA LEU A 24 2.43 33.63 8.02
C LEU A 24 0.94 33.88 7.82
N LEU A 25 0.12 32.86 8.12
CA LEU A 25 -1.33 32.90 7.95
C LEU A 25 -2.03 32.48 9.22
N ARG A 26 -3.05 33.23 9.61
CA ARG A 26 -3.96 32.89 10.71
C ARG A 26 -5.40 32.99 10.22
N ASP A 27 -6.15 31.91 10.36
CA ASP A 27 -7.56 31.83 9.96
C ASP A 27 -7.82 32.29 8.51
N GLY A 28 -6.89 31.93 7.60
CA GLY A 28 -6.94 32.26 6.17
C GLY A 28 -6.43 33.67 5.82
N GLU A 29 -5.96 34.44 6.80
CA GLU A 29 -5.51 35.82 6.61
C GLU A 29 -4.03 36.01 6.93
N VAL A 30 -3.38 36.94 6.22
CA VAL A 30 -1.95 37.26 6.43
C VAL A 30 -1.74 37.85 7.83
N TYR A 31 -0.78 37.30 8.57
CA TYR A 31 -0.57 37.60 10.00
C TYR A 31 0.83 38.13 10.34
N ILE A 32 1.63 38.46 9.32
CA ILE A 32 3.04 38.86 9.46
C ILE A 32 3.23 40.09 10.35
N SER A 33 2.39 41.13 10.21
CA SER A 33 2.50 42.35 11.03
C SER A 33 2.30 42.06 12.51
N GLN A 34 1.35 41.20 12.84
CA GLN A 34 1.04 40.79 14.21
C GLN A 34 2.17 39.91 14.76
N SER A 35 2.74 39.02 13.93
CA SER A 35 3.93 38.25 14.29
C SER A 35 5.13 39.14 14.56
N GLN A 36 5.34 40.18 13.77
CA GLN A 36 6.38 41.15 14.04
C GLN A 36 6.22 41.78 15.43
N MET A 37 5.01 42.14 15.84
CA MET A 37 4.77 42.68 17.17
C MET A 37 4.97 41.65 18.30
N ALA A 38 4.62 40.39 18.05
CA ALA A 38 4.63 39.32 19.04
C ALA A 38 6.02 38.67 19.23
N GLU A 39 6.82 38.60 18.17
CA GLU A 39 8.09 37.86 18.13
C GLU A 39 9.32 38.76 18.15
N CYS A 40 9.15 40.08 18.17
CA CYS A 40 10.28 41.02 18.20
C CYS A 40 11.06 40.94 19.52
N GLY A 41 12.15 40.15 19.49
CA GLY A 41 13.24 40.10 20.45
C GLY A 41 14.51 39.53 19.81
N GLU A 42 15.61 40.31 19.87
CA GLU A 42 16.95 40.12 19.28
C GLU A 42 17.07 39.68 17.79
N ILE A 43 18.25 39.99 17.25
CA ILE A 43 18.57 40.15 15.83
C ILE A 43 18.65 38.75 15.17
N GLN A 44 17.96 38.55 14.04
CA GLN A 44 18.08 37.32 13.25
C GLN A 44 19.46 37.27 12.56
N THR A 45 19.89 36.10 12.09
CA THR A 45 21.18 35.95 11.37
C THR A 45 21.27 36.85 10.13
N THR A 46 20.14 37.20 9.52
CA THR A 46 20.04 38.12 8.39
C THR A 46 20.11 39.61 8.78
N GLY A 47 20.18 39.94 10.07
CA GLY A 47 20.13 41.30 10.60
C GLY A 47 18.81 41.60 11.30
N THR A 48 18.25 42.79 11.09
CA THR A 48 17.00 43.20 11.75
C THR A 48 15.83 42.27 11.40
N PHE A 49 14.85 42.16 12.29
CA PHE A 49 13.63 41.38 12.05
C PHE A 49 12.89 41.87 10.79
N ASP A 50 12.86 43.18 10.55
CA ASP A 50 12.36 43.78 9.31
C ASP A 50 13.09 43.27 8.06
N LYS A 51 14.42 43.19 8.11
CA LYS A 51 15.21 42.66 6.99
C LYS A 51 14.89 41.17 6.79
N PHE A 52 14.76 40.40 7.87
CA PHE A 52 14.38 38.98 7.78
C PHE A 52 13.04 38.77 7.06
N ILE A 53 12.03 39.60 7.36
CA ILE A 53 10.70 39.53 6.72
C ILE A 53 10.77 39.89 5.24
N ASN A 54 11.43 41.01 4.92
CA ASN A 54 11.34 41.63 3.59
C ASN A 54 12.38 41.12 2.59
N VAL A 55 13.48 40.49 3.05
CA VAL A 55 14.51 39.97 2.15
C VAL A 55 14.00 38.73 1.42
N ILE A 56 14.21 38.69 0.11
CA ILE A 56 14.00 37.47 -0.67
C ILE A 56 15.07 36.44 -0.34
N SER A 57 14.67 35.18 -0.14
CA SER A 57 15.59 34.06 0.09
C SER A 57 14.89 32.75 -0.23
N ALA A 58 15.61 31.64 -0.06
CA ALA A 58 14.96 30.34 0.04
C ALA A 58 14.14 30.28 1.33
N ARG A 59 12.95 29.66 1.30
CA ARG A 59 12.01 29.64 2.43
C ARG A 59 11.37 28.27 2.55
N THR A 60 11.07 27.87 3.78
CA THR A 60 10.24 26.70 4.06
C THR A 60 9.12 27.08 5.01
N ALA A 61 7.97 26.43 4.87
CA ALA A 61 6.81 26.69 5.71
C ALA A 61 6.02 25.39 5.94
N VAL A 62 5.31 25.36 7.06
CA VAL A 62 4.34 24.29 7.36
C VAL A 62 3.00 24.92 7.73
N GLY A 63 1.93 24.31 7.26
CA GLY A 63 0.58 24.75 7.55
C GLY A 63 -0.44 23.63 7.36
N HIS A 64 -1.71 24.01 7.35
CA HIS A 64 -2.79 23.09 7.02
C HIS A 64 -3.90 23.77 6.20
N ASP A 65 -4.61 22.98 5.41
CA ASP A 65 -5.76 23.44 4.65
C ASP A 65 -7.07 23.36 5.45
N SER A 66 -8.19 23.64 4.78
CA SER A 66 -9.53 23.57 5.36
C SER A 66 -10.05 22.14 5.60
N GLN A 67 -9.42 21.13 5.00
CA GLN A 67 -9.75 19.71 5.19
C GLN A 67 -8.94 19.09 6.33
N GLY A 68 -8.00 19.84 6.92
CA GLY A 68 -7.11 19.35 7.97
C GLY A 68 -5.88 18.61 7.44
N GLN A 69 -5.58 18.72 6.14
CA GLN A 69 -4.38 18.13 5.58
C GLN A 69 -3.15 18.98 5.92
N LEU A 70 -2.07 18.32 6.34
CA LEU A 70 -0.78 18.95 6.55
C LEU A 70 -0.19 19.37 5.20
N VAL A 71 0.33 20.60 5.13
CA VAL A 71 0.97 21.15 3.93
C VAL A 71 2.39 21.60 4.29
N LEU A 72 3.37 21.04 3.57
CA LEU A 72 4.76 21.48 3.62
C LEU A 72 5.09 22.24 2.33
N VAL A 73 5.69 23.41 2.46
CA VAL A 73 6.09 24.23 1.33
C VAL A 73 7.58 24.51 1.39
N HIS A 74 8.24 24.34 0.24
CA HIS A 74 9.65 24.62 0.04
C HIS A 74 9.82 25.49 -1.21
N VAL A 75 10.58 26.58 -1.08
CA VAL A 75 10.93 27.48 -2.19
C VAL A 75 12.43 27.64 -2.22
N ASP A 76 13.05 27.23 -3.33
CA ASP A 76 14.47 27.46 -3.59
C ASP A 76 14.76 28.96 -3.74
N GLY A 77 15.97 29.37 -3.37
CA GLY A 77 16.36 30.77 -3.43
C GLY A 77 17.79 31.02 -2.99
N GLN A 78 18.16 32.29 -2.87
CA GLN A 78 19.42 32.77 -2.34
C GLN A 78 19.15 34.14 -1.72
N THR A 79 19.54 34.33 -0.47
CA THR A 79 19.33 35.59 0.24
C THR A 79 19.80 36.79 -0.60
N GLU A 80 18.95 37.79 -0.74
CA GLU A 80 19.16 39.02 -1.54
C GLU A 80 19.24 38.82 -3.07
N SER A 81 19.00 37.61 -3.58
CA SER A 81 19.16 37.32 -5.02
C SER A 81 17.99 36.56 -5.65
N ARG A 82 17.50 35.49 -5.03
CA ARG A 82 16.47 34.60 -5.58
C ARG A 82 15.54 34.08 -4.49
N GLY A 83 14.35 33.65 -4.87
CA GLY A 83 13.34 33.09 -3.97
C GLY A 83 12.28 34.12 -3.65
N VAL A 84 11.73 34.07 -2.44
CA VAL A 84 10.59 34.90 -2.02
C VAL A 84 10.83 35.51 -0.65
N ASN A 85 10.19 36.66 -0.39
CA ASN A 85 10.06 37.21 0.95
C ASN A 85 8.86 36.59 1.69
N LEU A 86 8.66 36.93 2.97
CA LEU A 86 7.59 36.31 3.75
C LEU A 86 6.18 36.77 3.32
N TRP A 87 6.04 38.01 2.81
CA TRP A 87 4.76 38.50 2.29
C TRP A 87 4.31 37.74 1.05
N GLU A 88 5.23 37.54 0.10
CA GLU A 88 4.99 36.75 -1.10
C GLU A 88 4.66 35.29 -0.77
N MET A 89 5.36 34.70 0.20
CA MET A 89 5.05 33.35 0.69
C MET A 89 3.65 33.29 1.31
N ALA A 90 3.28 34.24 2.17
CA ALA A 90 1.97 34.25 2.80
C ALA A 90 0.83 34.42 1.78
N GLU A 91 0.98 35.32 0.82
CA GLU A 91 0.01 35.49 -0.27
C GLU A 91 -0.10 34.25 -1.15
N PHE A 92 1.03 33.60 -1.47
CA PHE A 92 1.03 32.33 -2.19
C PHE A 92 0.24 31.26 -1.44
N LEU A 93 0.53 31.05 -0.15
CA LEU A 93 -0.17 30.08 0.69
C LEU A 93 -1.67 30.39 0.79
N LYS A 94 -2.04 31.67 0.93
CA LYS A 94 -3.42 32.12 0.99
C LYS A 94 -4.17 31.78 -0.30
N GLN A 95 -3.53 32.02 -1.46
CA GLN A 95 -4.09 31.66 -2.77
C GLN A 95 -4.25 30.15 -2.97
N GLN A 96 -3.40 29.33 -2.32
CA GLN A 96 -3.55 27.87 -2.30
C GLN A 96 -4.63 27.36 -1.32
N GLY A 97 -5.30 28.24 -0.58
CA GLY A 97 -6.37 27.88 0.36
C GLY A 97 -5.87 27.36 1.72
N ILE A 98 -4.63 27.70 2.09
CA ILE A 98 -4.05 27.36 3.39
C ILE A 98 -4.66 28.25 4.48
N ILE A 99 -5.03 27.64 5.62
CA ILE A 99 -5.74 28.32 6.71
C ILE A 99 -4.77 28.88 7.73
N ASN A 100 -3.89 28.03 8.27
CA ASN A 100 -2.83 28.47 9.18
C ASN A 100 -1.48 27.97 8.65
N ALA A 101 -0.45 28.80 8.73
CA ALA A 101 0.91 28.42 8.36
C ALA A 101 1.96 29.23 9.11
N ILE A 102 3.06 28.58 9.51
CA ILE A 102 4.23 29.21 10.10
C ILE A 102 5.44 29.07 9.18
N ASN A 103 6.33 30.06 9.20
CA ASN A 103 7.61 29.99 8.50
C ASN A 103 8.63 29.21 9.34
N LEU A 104 9.38 28.32 8.68
CA LEU A 104 10.45 27.51 9.26
C LEU A 104 11.82 28.04 8.81
N ASP A 105 12.89 27.28 9.07
CA ASP A 105 14.25 27.68 8.69
C ASP A 105 14.41 27.77 7.15
N GLY A 106 15.18 28.75 6.70
CA GLY A 106 15.29 29.14 5.29
C GLY A 106 16.73 29.28 4.82
N GLY A 107 16.94 30.05 3.75
CA GLY A 107 18.27 30.35 3.21
C GLY A 107 19.08 29.10 2.85
N GLY A 108 20.24 28.93 3.48
CA GLY A 108 21.10 27.76 3.28
C GLY A 108 20.50 26.45 3.78
N SER A 109 19.58 26.52 4.74
CA SER A 109 18.96 25.36 5.38
C SER A 109 17.78 24.77 4.59
N ALA A 110 17.16 25.56 3.72
CA ALA A 110 16.00 25.13 2.93
C ALA A 110 16.37 23.94 2.03
N THR A 111 15.82 22.76 2.33
CA THR A 111 16.18 21.50 1.69
C THR A 111 14.96 20.61 1.53
N LEU A 112 14.75 20.06 0.32
CA LEU A 112 13.73 19.05 0.05
C LEU A 112 14.40 17.72 -0.32
N VAL A 113 13.98 16.65 0.35
CA VAL A 113 14.44 15.29 0.08
C VAL A 113 13.22 14.44 -0.27
N LEU A 114 13.24 13.80 -1.43
CA LEU A 114 12.21 12.86 -1.85
C LEU A 114 12.80 11.45 -1.91
N ASN A 115 12.21 10.52 -1.16
CA ASN A 115 12.66 9.12 -1.08
C ASN A 115 14.17 8.97 -0.81
N GLY A 116 14.69 9.76 0.13
CA GLY A 116 16.11 9.75 0.51
C GLY A 116 17.07 10.43 -0.46
N THR A 117 16.56 11.04 -1.54
CA THR A 117 17.38 11.75 -2.55
C THR A 117 17.09 13.25 -2.52
N LEU A 118 18.13 14.08 -2.56
CA LEU A 118 18.00 15.54 -2.68
C LEU A 118 17.19 15.90 -3.93
N ALA A 119 16.13 16.68 -3.76
CA ALA A 119 15.19 17.05 -4.82
C ALA A 119 15.02 18.58 -4.99
N SER A 120 15.88 19.37 -4.32
CA SER A 120 15.91 20.84 -4.43
C SER A 120 17.29 21.35 -4.85
N TYR A 121 17.43 22.67 -5.03
CA TYR A 121 18.71 23.34 -5.31
C TYR A 121 19.17 24.20 -4.13
N PRO A 122 20.04 23.66 -3.23
CA PRO A 122 20.56 24.40 -2.09
C PRO A 122 21.27 25.71 -2.46
N SER A 123 21.31 26.63 -1.50
CA SER A 123 21.89 27.96 -1.71
C SER A 123 23.34 28.09 -1.21
N GLU A 124 23.87 27.14 -0.44
CA GLU A 124 25.27 27.18 0.00
C GLU A 124 26.23 26.64 -1.05
N HIS A 125 27.42 27.21 -1.09
CA HIS A 125 28.52 26.69 -1.91
C HIS A 125 29.17 25.50 -1.19
N CYS A 126 29.62 24.52 -1.96
CA CYS A 126 30.37 23.41 -1.42
C CYS A 126 31.75 23.87 -0.91
N SER A 127 32.19 23.34 0.23
CA SER A 127 33.48 23.73 0.85
C SER A 127 34.71 23.40 -0.01
N PHE A 128 34.59 22.39 -0.88
CA PHE A 128 35.65 21.93 -1.76
C PHE A 128 35.67 22.64 -3.12
N ASP A 129 34.55 23.24 -3.54
CA ASP A 129 34.43 23.91 -4.84
C ASP A 129 33.26 24.89 -4.83
N ASN A 130 33.59 26.17 -5.00
CA ASN A 130 32.63 27.27 -5.00
C ASN A 130 31.73 27.30 -6.25
N MET A 131 31.96 26.45 -7.25
CA MET A 131 31.07 26.31 -8.40
C MET A 131 29.81 25.51 -8.04
N TRP A 132 29.93 24.52 -7.15
CA TRP A 132 28.84 23.61 -6.80
C TRP A 132 28.05 24.10 -5.60
N ARG A 133 26.78 23.69 -5.55
CA ARG A 133 25.89 23.95 -4.42
C ARG A 133 25.70 22.70 -3.57
N CYS A 134 25.77 22.87 -2.25
CA CYS A 134 25.68 21.77 -1.30
C CYS A 134 24.58 22.05 -0.26
N PRO A 135 23.85 21.02 0.20
CA PRO A 135 22.93 21.16 1.32
C PRO A 135 23.69 21.43 2.61
N ARG A 136 23.06 22.19 3.51
CA ARG A 136 23.61 22.52 4.84
C ARG A 136 23.29 21.41 5.84
N SER A 137 24.20 21.16 6.79
CA SER A 137 23.89 20.40 8.00
C SER A 137 22.95 21.21 8.91
N ILE A 138 21.73 20.71 9.09
CA ILE A 138 20.66 21.38 9.87
C ILE A 138 20.40 20.67 11.21
N SER A 139 19.43 21.16 11.99
CA SER A 139 19.07 20.61 13.30
C SER A 139 17.95 19.56 13.22
N THR A 140 16.69 19.99 13.14
CA THR A 140 15.51 19.11 13.11
C THR A 140 14.97 18.94 11.68
N ILE A 141 14.27 17.84 11.42
CA ILE A 141 13.70 17.49 10.10
C ILE A 141 12.22 17.21 10.26
N MET A 142 11.39 17.75 9.36
CA MET A 142 10.01 17.32 9.19
C MET A 142 9.97 16.13 8.22
N CYS A 143 9.62 14.95 8.71
CA CYS A 143 9.55 13.72 7.93
C CYS A 143 8.08 13.35 7.68
N ILE A 144 7.75 13.04 6.42
CA ILE A 144 6.48 12.39 6.07
C ILE A 144 6.82 10.95 5.72
N HIS A 145 6.19 10.01 6.42
CA HIS A 145 6.34 8.58 6.18
C HIS A 145 4.98 7.90 6.26
N GLU A 146 4.90 6.69 5.71
CA GLU A 146 3.71 5.86 5.87
C GLU A 146 3.50 5.54 7.35
N PRO A 147 2.25 5.52 7.85
CA PRO A 147 1.97 5.16 9.24
C PRO A 147 2.54 3.77 9.55
N ALA A 148 3.27 3.67 10.66
CA ALA A 148 3.77 2.38 11.12
C ALA A 148 2.64 1.61 11.81
N CYS A 149 2.55 0.31 11.54
CA CYS A 149 1.67 -0.57 12.29
C CYS A 149 2.25 -0.83 13.69
N GLU A 150 1.38 -1.04 14.67
CA GLU A 150 1.78 -1.61 15.95
C GLU A 150 1.08 -2.98 16.15
N PRO A 151 1.85 -4.09 16.24
CA PRO A 151 3.30 -4.22 16.11
C PRO A 151 3.81 -3.98 14.68
N ALA A 152 5.06 -3.56 14.55
CA ALA A 152 5.68 -3.09 13.30
C ALA A 152 5.65 -4.09 12.14
N ASP A 153 5.52 -5.38 12.44
CA ASP A 153 5.53 -6.48 11.48
C ASP A 153 4.18 -7.21 11.37
N CYS A 154 3.12 -6.69 11.99
CA CYS A 154 1.83 -7.37 12.06
C CYS A 154 1.99 -8.82 12.55
N GLY A 155 2.82 -9.01 13.58
CA GLY A 155 3.13 -10.32 14.16
C GLY A 155 3.89 -11.26 13.21
N GLY A 156 4.41 -10.76 12.08
CA GLY A 156 4.99 -11.55 10.99
C GLY A 156 3.94 -12.24 10.11
N HIS A 157 2.66 -11.93 10.30
CA HIS A 157 1.54 -12.62 9.67
C HIS A 157 0.58 -11.67 8.93
N GLY A 158 1.00 -10.45 8.62
CA GLY A 158 0.18 -9.47 7.90
C GLY A 158 0.98 -8.48 7.07
N ASP A 159 0.28 -7.79 6.17
CA ASP A 159 0.80 -6.61 5.49
C ASP A 159 0.36 -5.36 6.26
N CYS A 160 1.27 -4.41 6.51
CA CYS A 160 0.91 -3.11 7.04
C CYS A 160 0.38 -2.20 5.92
N VAL A 161 -0.85 -1.69 6.06
CA VAL A 161 -1.49 -0.81 5.09
C VAL A 161 -2.08 0.39 5.84
N GLU A 162 -1.56 1.59 5.60
CA GLU A 162 -2.02 2.83 6.25
C GLU A 162 -2.01 2.77 7.80
N GLY A 163 -1.11 1.97 8.39
CA GLY A 163 -1.01 1.78 9.84
C GLY A 163 -1.93 0.70 10.40
N GLU A 164 -2.73 0.03 9.56
CA GLU A 164 -3.54 -1.12 9.93
C GLU A 164 -2.94 -2.43 9.41
N CYS A 165 -2.96 -3.46 10.24
CA CYS A 165 -2.51 -4.79 9.84
C CYS A 165 -3.60 -5.54 9.07
N ARG A 166 -3.29 -5.89 7.83
CA ARG A 166 -4.10 -6.80 7.03
C ARG A 166 -3.50 -8.19 7.08
N CYS A 167 -4.13 -9.08 7.85
CA CYS A 167 -3.60 -10.43 8.06
C CYS A 167 -3.55 -11.23 6.76
N THR A 168 -2.44 -11.96 6.62
CA THR A 168 -2.15 -12.88 5.53
C THR A 168 -2.35 -14.31 6.01
N GLY A 169 -2.84 -15.18 5.12
CA GLY A 169 -3.26 -16.53 5.49
C GLY A 169 -4.67 -16.57 6.11
N GLY A 170 -5.28 -17.75 6.10
CA GLY A 170 -6.67 -17.93 6.56
C GLY A 170 -6.84 -18.08 8.07
N PHE A 171 -5.74 -18.08 8.82
CA PHE A 171 -5.71 -18.53 10.21
C PHE A 171 -5.17 -17.51 11.20
N TRP A 172 -4.78 -16.31 10.75
CA TRP A 172 -4.30 -15.24 11.61
C TRP A 172 -5.35 -14.13 11.68
N ARG A 173 -5.68 -13.70 12.89
CA ARG A 173 -6.70 -12.68 13.18
C ARG A 173 -6.21 -11.71 14.25
N GLY A 174 -7.07 -10.73 14.53
CA GLY A 174 -6.79 -9.66 15.49
C GLY A 174 -6.16 -8.44 14.80
N PRO A 175 -6.15 -7.29 15.50
CA PRO A 175 -5.61 -6.03 14.96
C PRO A 175 -4.10 -6.09 14.70
N ALA A 176 -3.40 -7.06 15.31
CA ALA A 176 -1.96 -7.27 15.18
C ALA A 176 -1.60 -8.56 14.40
N CYS A 177 -2.59 -9.32 13.91
CA CYS A 177 -2.39 -10.63 13.27
C CYS A 177 -1.61 -11.65 14.11
N ASP A 178 -1.68 -11.53 15.44
CA ASP A 178 -1.01 -12.37 16.42
C ASP A 178 -1.93 -13.43 17.06
N VAL A 179 -3.23 -13.40 16.71
CA VAL A 179 -4.20 -14.38 17.19
C VAL A 179 -4.35 -15.49 16.17
N LEU A 180 -3.83 -16.67 16.52
CA LEU A 180 -4.04 -17.88 15.73
C LEU A 180 -5.48 -18.39 15.91
N ASP A 181 -6.19 -18.52 14.79
CA ASP A 181 -7.53 -19.08 14.68
C ASP A 181 -7.63 -20.05 13.51
N CYS A 182 -7.60 -21.35 13.80
CA CYS A 182 -7.81 -22.39 12.82
C CYS A 182 -9.29 -22.70 12.49
N GLY A 183 -10.24 -21.84 12.90
CA GLY A 183 -11.66 -22.02 12.66
C GLY A 183 -12.37 -22.82 13.78
N PRO A 184 -13.57 -23.38 13.53
CA PRO A 184 -14.40 -23.97 14.58
C PRO A 184 -13.68 -25.11 15.32
N SER A 185 -13.70 -25.01 16.65
CA SER A 185 -13.08 -25.96 17.58
C SER A 185 -11.58 -26.27 17.33
N ASN A 186 -10.84 -25.32 16.74
CA ASN A 186 -9.38 -25.43 16.53
C ASN A 186 -8.98 -26.72 15.78
N CYS A 187 -9.30 -26.78 14.48
CA CYS A 187 -9.18 -27.98 13.64
C CYS A 187 -10.23 -29.05 13.92
N SER A 188 -11.47 -28.66 14.22
CA SER A 188 -12.61 -29.57 14.41
C SER A 188 -12.38 -30.67 15.46
N LEU A 189 -11.44 -30.49 16.39
CA LEU A 189 -10.97 -31.52 17.35
C LEU A 189 -10.33 -32.77 16.69
N HIS A 190 -9.94 -32.67 15.42
CA HIS A 190 -9.34 -33.73 14.61
C HIS A 190 -7.97 -33.33 14.06
N GLY A 191 -7.26 -32.50 14.80
CA GLY A 191 -5.93 -32.04 14.44
C GLY A 191 -5.36 -31.03 15.43
N VAL A 192 -4.17 -30.55 15.09
CA VAL A 192 -3.46 -29.53 15.85
C VAL A 192 -3.30 -28.30 14.96
N CYS A 193 -3.64 -27.14 15.52
CA CYS A 193 -3.47 -25.86 14.84
C CYS A 193 -2.02 -25.39 14.95
N THR A 194 -1.40 -25.15 13.80
CA THR A 194 -0.03 -24.66 13.64
C THR A 194 -0.03 -23.32 12.90
N ASP A 195 1.14 -22.69 12.80
CA ASP A 195 1.40 -21.46 12.05
C ASP A 195 1.00 -21.50 10.57
N SER A 196 0.90 -22.70 10.01
CA SER A 196 0.59 -23.02 8.62
C SER A 196 -0.85 -23.53 8.43
N GLY A 197 -1.65 -23.56 9.50
CA GLY A 197 -3.03 -24.04 9.50
C GLY A 197 -3.21 -25.33 10.29
N CYS A 198 -4.22 -26.13 9.92
CA CYS A 198 -4.50 -27.38 10.63
C CYS A 198 -3.64 -28.54 10.14
N LEU A 199 -2.93 -29.18 11.06
CA LEU A 199 -2.36 -30.50 10.86
C LEU A 199 -3.36 -31.55 11.32
N CYS A 200 -3.99 -32.24 10.38
CA CYS A 200 -5.03 -33.22 10.70
C CYS A 200 -4.49 -34.54 11.24
N ASP A 201 -5.23 -35.10 12.20
CA ASP A 201 -5.03 -36.45 12.69
C ASP A 201 -5.26 -37.46 11.55
N ALA A 202 -4.68 -38.66 11.68
CA ALA A 202 -4.90 -39.73 10.72
C ALA A 202 -6.41 -40.02 10.58
N GLY A 203 -6.89 -40.21 9.36
CA GLY A 203 -8.33 -40.41 9.11
C GLY A 203 -9.11 -39.14 8.80
N TRP A 204 -8.49 -37.95 8.90
CA TRP A 204 -9.12 -36.66 8.62
C TRP A 204 -8.32 -35.83 7.59
N ILE A 205 -9.02 -34.95 6.88
CA ILE A 205 -8.50 -34.07 5.84
C ILE A 205 -9.32 -32.77 5.78
N GLY A 206 -8.91 -31.84 4.91
CA GLY A 206 -9.52 -30.53 4.74
C GLY A 206 -8.76 -29.44 5.49
N SER A 207 -9.05 -28.17 5.20
CA SER A 207 -8.32 -27.03 5.76
C SER A 207 -8.51 -26.85 7.27
N ASN A 208 -9.53 -27.46 7.85
CA ASN A 208 -9.86 -27.43 9.28
C ASN A 208 -10.13 -28.83 9.87
N CYS A 209 -9.70 -29.89 9.18
CA CYS A 209 -9.89 -31.29 9.59
C CYS A 209 -11.35 -31.71 9.81
N SER A 210 -12.30 -31.09 9.10
CA SER A 210 -13.72 -31.45 9.19
C SER A 210 -14.14 -32.58 8.26
N GLU A 211 -13.28 -32.99 7.32
CA GLU A 211 -13.58 -34.03 6.34
C GLU A 211 -12.93 -35.35 6.74
N GLU A 212 -13.70 -36.43 6.75
CA GLU A 212 -13.15 -37.78 6.95
C GLU A 212 -12.43 -38.27 5.69
N CYS A 213 -11.49 -39.21 5.84
CA CYS A 213 -10.85 -39.83 4.68
C CYS A 213 -11.87 -40.46 3.73
N PRO A 214 -11.73 -40.24 2.41
CA PRO A 214 -12.56 -40.90 1.42
C PRO A 214 -12.49 -42.42 1.54
N VAL A 215 -13.61 -43.09 1.31
CA VAL A 215 -13.70 -44.56 1.33
C VAL A 215 -12.60 -45.18 0.47
N GLY A 216 -11.81 -46.09 1.06
CA GLY A 216 -10.69 -46.75 0.40
C GLY A 216 -9.33 -46.10 0.66
N TRP A 217 -9.27 -45.01 1.42
CA TRP A 217 -8.05 -44.33 1.84
C TRP A 217 -7.95 -44.24 3.37
N TYR A 218 -6.73 -44.20 3.89
CA TYR A 218 -6.45 -44.15 5.32
C TYR A 218 -5.12 -43.45 5.63
N GLY A 219 -4.91 -43.20 6.93
CA GLY A 219 -3.67 -42.67 7.47
C GLY A 219 -3.58 -41.14 7.44
N PRO A 220 -2.40 -40.57 7.71
CA PRO A 220 -2.20 -39.12 7.71
C PRO A 220 -2.45 -38.54 6.31
N ASN A 221 -3.23 -37.45 6.24
CA ASN A 221 -3.65 -36.82 4.98
C ASN A 221 -4.30 -37.79 3.97
N CYS A 222 -4.83 -38.93 4.43
CA CYS A 222 -5.46 -39.96 3.61
C CYS A 222 -4.57 -40.46 2.44
N GLN A 223 -3.25 -40.53 2.62
CA GLN A 223 -2.32 -40.84 1.52
C GLN A 223 -2.19 -42.34 1.21
N HIS A 224 -2.68 -43.22 2.08
CA HIS A 224 -2.55 -44.67 1.91
C HIS A 224 -3.84 -45.29 1.40
N ARG A 225 -3.74 -46.24 0.47
CA ARG A 225 -4.89 -46.98 -0.07
C ARG A 225 -5.11 -48.25 0.75
N CYS A 226 -6.37 -48.56 1.05
CA CYS A 226 -6.73 -49.81 1.72
C CYS A 226 -6.24 -51.03 0.91
N ALA A 227 -5.60 -51.98 1.59
CA ALA A 227 -5.06 -53.22 1.01
C ALA A 227 -5.85 -54.46 1.48
N CYS A 228 -7.18 -54.36 1.52
CA CYS A 228 -8.06 -55.45 1.92
C CYS A 228 -8.47 -56.27 0.68
N GLU A 229 -8.30 -57.59 0.69
CA GLU A 229 -8.58 -58.43 -0.48
C GLU A 229 -10.05 -58.38 -0.95
N HIS A 230 -10.99 -58.18 -0.03
CA HIS A 230 -12.44 -58.24 -0.33
C HIS A 230 -13.32 -57.19 0.37
N THR A 231 -12.73 -56.27 1.15
CA THR A 231 -13.45 -55.33 2.04
C THR A 231 -12.87 -53.91 1.98
N CYS A 232 -13.06 -53.20 0.85
CA CYS A 232 -12.99 -51.74 0.86
C CYS A 232 -14.38 -51.25 1.30
N PRO A 233 -14.55 -50.67 2.51
CA PRO A 233 -13.61 -49.82 3.27
C PRO A 233 -12.73 -50.51 4.35
N CYS A 234 -11.58 -49.91 4.65
CA CYS A 234 -10.75 -50.18 5.83
C CYS A 234 -10.86 -49.05 6.87
N HIS A 235 -10.35 -49.26 8.09
CA HIS A 235 -10.32 -48.23 9.14
C HIS A 235 -9.55 -46.99 8.68
N ARG A 236 -10.19 -45.82 8.72
CA ARG A 236 -9.63 -44.55 8.19
C ARG A 236 -8.30 -44.13 8.83
N GLU A 237 -8.05 -44.50 10.09
CA GLU A 237 -6.81 -44.11 10.78
C GLU A 237 -5.67 -45.14 10.57
N THR A 238 -5.99 -46.43 10.70
CA THR A 238 -4.99 -47.50 10.82
C THR A 238 -4.84 -48.35 9.57
N GLY A 239 -5.81 -48.31 8.65
CA GLY A 239 -5.87 -49.18 7.49
C GLY A 239 -6.32 -50.61 7.78
N SER A 240 -6.74 -50.89 9.03
CA SER A 240 -7.20 -52.23 9.43
C SER A 240 -8.45 -52.65 8.66
N CYS A 241 -8.43 -53.87 8.11
CA CYS A 241 -9.58 -54.48 7.44
C CYS A 241 -10.58 -55.10 8.42
N ASN A 242 -10.26 -55.14 9.71
CA ASN A 242 -11.12 -55.69 10.76
C ASN A 242 -11.99 -54.58 11.38
N VAL A 243 -12.89 -54.01 10.57
CA VAL A 243 -13.82 -52.96 10.99
C VAL A 243 -15.26 -53.47 10.98
N THR A 244 -15.89 -53.47 12.15
CA THR A 244 -17.34 -53.60 12.29
C THR A 244 -17.96 -52.21 12.19
N TYR A 245 -18.39 -51.81 10.99
CA TYR A 245 -19.25 -50.63 10.83
C TYR A 245 -20.63 -50.91 11.44
N GLU A 246 -21.24 -49.91 12.06
CA GLU A 246 -22.64 -49.98 12.50
C GLU A 246 -23.51 -50.37 11.29
N LEU A 247 -24.35 -51.38 11.47
CA LEU A 247 -25.01 -52.20 10.44
C LEU A 247 -25.87 -51.45 9.39
N ALA A 248 -25.98 -50.12 9.45
CA ALA A 248 -26.73 -49.31 8.50
C ALA A 248 -25.99 -49.00 7.18
N VAL A 249 -24.66 -49.10 7.14
CA VAL A 249 -23.85 -48.76 5.94
C VAL A 249 -23.57 -50.00 5.05
N GLN A 250 -23.68 -51.20 5.61
CA GLN A 250 -23.30 -52.46 4.95
C GLN A 250 -24.16 -52.80 3.71
N ASP A 251 -25.44 -52.37 3.66
CA ASP A 251 -26.32 -52.63 2.51
C ASP A 251 -26.02 -51.72 1.29
N GLN A 252 -25.56 -50.49 1.52
CA GLN A 252 -25.26 -49.51 0.46
C GLN A 252 -23.86 -49.73 -0.13
N LEU A 253 -22.87 -50.09 0.70
CA LEU A 253 -21.49 -50.36 0.27
C LEU A 253 -21.36 -51.65 -0.56
N ASN A 254 -22.12 -52.70 -0.23
CA ASN A 254 -22.17 -53.91 -1.05
C ASN A 254 -22.76 -53.64 -2.45
N LYS A 255 -23.74 -52.74 -2.57
CA LYS A 255 -24.32 -52.33 -3.86
C LYS A 255 -23.39 -51.43 -4.68
N ALA A 256 -22.64 -50.52 -4.04
CA ALA A 256 -21.68 -49.65 -4.73
C ALA A 256 -20.42 -50.42 -5.21
N GLY A 257 -19.94 -51.39 -4.42
CA GLY A 257 -18.83 -52.27 -4.78
C GLY A 257 -19.09 -53.08 -6.05
N TRP A 258 -20.33 -53.56 -6.25
CA TRP A 258 -20.76 -54.24 -7.48
C TRP A 258 -20.82 -53.32 -8.70
N CYS A 259 -21.13 -52.04 -8.53
CA CYS A 259 -21.24 -51.08 -9.63
C CYS A 259 -19.86 -50.66 -10.18
N LEU A 260 -18.89 -50.41 -9.30
CA LEU A 260 -17.52 -50.00 -9.68
C LEU A 260 -16.66 -51.15 -10.24
N ALA A 261 -16.89 -52.39 -9.79
CA ALA A 261 -16.21 -53.56 -10.35
C ALA A 261 -16.63 -53.85 -11.81
N SER A 262 -17.87 -53.49 -12.20
CA SER A 262 -18.40 -53.73 -13.56
C SER A 262 -17.96 -52.67 -14.60
N GLN A 263 -17.63 -51.44 -14.19
CA GLN A 263 -17.19 -50.38 -15.12
C GLN A 263 -15.70 -50.43 -15.49
N ASN A 264 -14.83 -51.03 -14.66
CA ASN A 264 -13.37 -50.91 -14.82
C ASN A 264 -12.66 -52.06 -15.53
N LYS A 265 -13.37 -53.07 -16.05
CA LYS A 265 -12.73 -54.18 -16.80
C LYS A 265 -12.87 -54.11 -18.32
N GLY A 266 -13.47 -53.06 -18.90
CA GLY A 266 -13.65 -53.04 -20.36
C GLY A 266 -14.17 -51.77 -21.06
N ARG A 267 -14.04 -50.56 -20.50
CA ARG A 267 -14.48 -49.31 -21.17
C ARG A 267 -13.86 -48.12 -20.42
N SER A 268 -13.07 -47.20 -20.94
CA SER A 268 -12.74 -46.79 -22.30
C SER A 268 -11.38 -46.09 -22.22
N LYS A 269 -10.36 -46.67 -22.85
CA LYS A 269 -9.23 -45.91 -23.40
C LYS A 269 -9.54 -45.63 -24.87
N ASP A 270 -10.76 -45.18 -25.17
CA ASP A 270 -10.98 -44.48 -26.43
C ASP A 270 -10.33 -43.12 -26.26
N LYS A 271 -9.06 -43.04 -26.66
CA LYS A 271 -8.56 -41.79 -27.24
C LYS A 271 -9.62 -41.41 -28.28
N PHE A 272 -10.40 -40.37 -28.01
CA PHE A 272 -11.21 -39.73 -29.03
C PHE A 272 -10.23 -39.06 -30.00
N SER A 273 -9.66 -39.87 -30.89
CA SER A 273 -8.77 -39.42 -31.94
C SER A 273 -9.64 -38.76 -32.99
N LEU A 274 -9.97 -37.49 -32.77
CA LEU A 274 -10.50 -36.64 -33.83
C LEU A 274 -9.53 -36.71 -35.01
N SER A 275 -10.07 -36.99 -36.20
CA SER A 275 -9.31 -37.04 -37.44
C SER A 275 -8.51 -35.75 -37.60
N GLU A 276 -7.30 -35.84 -38.16
CA GLU A 276 -6.40 -34.69 -38.44
C GLU A 276 -7.14 -33.53 -39.15
N LYS A 277 -8.13 -33.86 -39.99
CA LYS A 277 -9.00 -32.88 -40.67
C LYS A 277 -9.88 -32.07 -39.71
N THR A 278 -10.37 -32.69 -38.64
CA THR A 278 -11.16 -32.01 -37.60
C THR A 278 -10.30 -31.09 -36.74
N TRP A 279 -9.05 -31.47 -36.46
CA TRP A 279 -8.09 -30.58 -35.78
C TRP A 279 -7.75 -29.36 -36.62
N ILE A 280 -7.50 -29.54 -37.92
CA ILE A 280 -7.26 -28.42 -38.85
C ILE A 280 -8.51 -27.52 -38.95
N SER A 281 -9.71 -28.10 -38.98
CA SER A 281 -10.94 -27.30 -39.00
C SER A 281 -11.13 -26.50 -37.72
N LEU A 282 -10.84 -27.08 -36.55
CA LEU A 282 -11.01 -26.41 -35.26
C LEU A 282 -10.00 -25.26 -35.10
N THR A 283 -8.74 -25.48 -35.51
CA THR A 283 -7.70 -24.45 -35.46
C THR A 283 -7.99 -23.31 -36.43
N PHE A 284 -8.53 -23.60 -37.62
CA PHE A 284 -8.94 -22.56 -38.57
C PHE A 284 -10.09 -21.70 -38.01
N VAL A 285 -11.09 -22.33 -37.41
CA VAL A 285 -12.22 -21.61 -36.77
C VAL A 285 -11.74 -20.74 -35.61
N LEU A 286 -10.88 -21.28 -34.75
CA LEU A 286 -10.30 -20.52 -33.62
C LEU A 286 -9.44 -19.34 -34.10
N ALA A 287 -8.62 -19.53 -35.14
CA ALA A 287 -7.82 -18.47 -35.73
C ALA A 287 -8.72 -17.37 -36.34
N LEU A 288 -9.80 -17.75 -37.01
CA LEU A 288 -10.75 -16.81 -37.61
C LEU A 288 -11.52 -16.03 -36.53
N LEU A 289 -11.89 -16.67 -35.41
CA LEU A 289 -12.47 -15.99 -34.24
C LEU A 289 -11.49 -15.01 -33.58
N LEU A 290 -10.21 -15.37 -33.48
CA LEU A 290 -9.17 -14.46 -32.97
C LEU A 290 -8.97 -13.25 -33.88
N VAL A 291 -9.02 -13.43 -35.21
CA VAL A 291 -8.96 -12.31 -36.16
C VAL A 291 -10.19 -11.42 -36.02
N ILE A 292 -11.40 -11.99 -35.92
CA ILE A 292 -12.63 -11.21 -35.71
C ILE A 292 -12.57 -10.42 -34.39
N SER A 293 -12.11 -11.05 -33.31
CA SER A 293 -11.91 -10.38 -32.01
C SER A 293 -10.86 -9.27 -32.09
N GLY A 294 -9.74 -9.52 -32.78
CA GLY A 294 -8.71 -8.53 -33.04
C GLY A 294 -9.22 -7.33 -33.82
N MET A 295 -9.96 -7.55 -34.91
CA MET A 295 -10.59 -6.48 -35.69
C MET A 295 -11.63 -5.71 -34.86
N GLY A 296 -12.39 -6.39 -34.00
CA GLY A 296 -13.33 -5.76 -33.07
C GLY A 296 -12.62 -4.84 -32.06
N ASN A 297 -11.53 -5.31 -31.46
CA ASN A 297 -10.72 -4.53 -30.53
C ASN A 297 -10.02 -3.34 -31.21
N VAL A 298 -9.52 -3.52 -32.44
CA VAL A 298 -8.97 -2.41 -33.25
C VAL A 298 -10.07 -1.41 -33.60
N GLY A 299 -11.27 -1.87 -33.95
CA GLY A 299 -12.43 -1.02 -34.18
C GLY A 299 -12.84 -0.21 -32.95
N LEU A 300 -12.87 -0.84 -31.76
CA LEU A 300 -13.11 -0.16 -30.49
C LEU A 300 -11.99 0.85 -30.15
N TYR A 301 -10.74 0.51 -30.41
CA TYR A 301 -9.60 1.41 -30.22
C TYR A 301 -9.66 2.62 -31.16
N LEU A 302 -9.99 2.42 -32.43
CA LEU A 302 -10.16 3.50 -33.40
C LEU A 302 -11.40 4.34 -33.10
N LYS A 303 -12.49 3.74 -32.61
CA LYS A 303 -13.68 4.47 -32.12
C LYS A 303 -13.36 5.31 -30.89
N ALA A 304 -12.64 4.76 -29.91
CA ALA A 304 -12.15 5.50 -28.74
C ALA A 304 -11.16 6.61 -29.11
N ARG A 305 -10.39 6.44 -30.20
CA ARG A 305 -9.51 7.48 -30.77
C ARG A 305 -10.29 8.56 -31.54
N SER A 306 -11.40 8.19 -32.20
CA SER A 306 -12.31 9.12 -32.88
C SER A 306 -13.14 9.94 -31.88
N GLU A 307 -13.64 9.32 -30.81
CA GLU A 307 -14.37 10.00 -29.72
C GLU A 307 -13.44 10.92 -28.91
N ARG A 308 -12.15 10.57 -28.76
CA ARG A 308 -11.13 11.49 -28.23
C ARG A 308 -10.75 12.64 -29.16
N ARG A 309 -11.07 12.58 -30.45
CA ARG A 309 -10.82 13.70 -31.40
C ARG A 309 -11.93 14.74 -31.44
N HIS A 310 -13.05 14.54 -30.73
CA HIS A 310 -14.17 15.49 -30.71
C HIS A 310 -14.31 16.33 -29.43
N LYS A 311 -13.35 16.24 -28.50
CA LYS A 311 -13.19 17.19 -27.39
C LYS A 311 -11.79 17.80 -27.41
N SER A 312 -11.70 18.90 -28.16
CA SER A 312 -10.67 19.94 -27.99
C SER A 312 -10.84 20.60 -26.62
N GLY A 313 -9.72 20.91 -25.97
CA GLY A 313 -9.62 21.66 -24.72
C GLY A 313 -8.17 21.66 -24.29
N ASP A 314 -7.46 22.73 -24.67
CA ASP A 314 -6.01 22.88 -24.73
C ASP A 314 -5.28 22.81 -23.37
N TYR A 315 -4.09 22.22 -23.37
CA TYR A 315 -3.05 22.53 -22.39
C TYR A 315 -1.86 23.15 -23.14
N LEU A 316 -1.48 24.36 -22.74
CA LEU A 316 -0.38 25.13 -23.30
C LEU A 316 0.84 25.02 -22.36
N TYR A 317 1.97 24.55 -22.89
CA TYR A 317 3.27 24.57 -22.20
C TYR A 317 4.12 25.71 -22.77
N HIS A 318 4.73 26.53 -21.92
CA HIS A 318 5.66 27.58 -22.33
C HIS A 318 7.02 27.41 -21.64
N PRO A 319 8.09 27.08 -22.40
CA PRO A 319 9.45 27.18 -21.90
C PRO A 319 9.92 28.63 -22.01
N LEU A 320 10.27 29.24 -20.88
CA LEU A 320 10.86 30.58 -20.82
C LEU A 320 12.35 30.52 -21.20
N LYS A 321 12.65 30.78 -22.47
CA LYS A 321 13.91 31.41 -22.88
C LYS A 321 13.69 32.29 -24.11
N GLU A 322 14.12 33.54 -23.93
CA GLU A 322 14.43 34.57 -24.93
C GLU A 322 13.25 35.17 -25.71
N MET A 323 12.77 36.32 -25.23
CA MET A 323 12.52 37.47 -26.13
C MET A 323 13.00 38.75 -25.45
N ASN A 324 14.21 39.17 -25.82
CA ASN A 324 14.63 40.57 -25.80
C ASN A 324 13.68 41.39 -26.69
N GLY A 325 13.42 42.63 -26.26
CA GLY A 325 13.47 43.77 -27.17
C GLY A 325 12.14 44.38 -27.63
N GLU A 326 11.89 45.57 -27.07
CA GLU A 326 11.42 46.81 -27.74
C GLU A 326 10.06 46.84 -28.45
N ALA A 327 9.14 47.62 -27.86
CA ALA A 327 8.71 48.93 -28.38
C ALA A 327 8.00 49.73 -27.28
#